data_AF-A0AAW8PZE8-F1
#
_entry.id   AF-A0AAW8PZE8-F1
#
_cell.length_a   1.000
_cell.length_b   1.000
_cell.length_c   1.000
_cell.angle_alpha   90.00
_cell.angle_beta   90.00
_cell.angle_gamma   90.00
#
_symmetry.space_group_name_H-M   'P 1'
#
loop_
_entity.id
_entity.type
_entity.pdbx_description
1 polymer ?
#
loop_
_entity_poly.entity_id
_entity_poly.type
_entity_poly.pdbx_seq_one_letter_code
_entity_poly.pdbx_strand_id
1 'polypeptide(L)'
;MKFTAEEVQDYIDNLVEKYKYRKLPKAVSEEARRIYHSSMPDWCSMDGDDKAVLCTKSGTIVARGYIRVVVGDYGAYVEFSRSQAVRESICGKKGQEYRYRDPNFVNSVKYFWYTAKDNSDVKIYFQQKKVTYADYLPERFYISPFELEVWKE
;
A
#
# COMPACT_ATOMS: atom_id res chain seq x y z
N MET A 1 19.55 -4.39 10.84
CA MET A 1 18.52 -5.17 11.55
C MET A 1 17.31 -5.21 10.65
N LYS A 2 16.81 -6.40 10.32
CA LYS A 2 15.63 -6.60 9.47
C LYS A 2 14.43 -6.75 10.40
N PHE A 3 13.45 -5.86 10.28
CA PHE A 3 12.24 -5.92 11.11
C PHE A 3 11.27 -6.95 10.50
N THR A 4 10.47 -7.60 11.33
CA THR A 4 9.34 -8.41 10.85
C THR A 4 8.24 -7.52 10.26
N ALA A 5 7.29 -8.11 9.54
CA ALA A 5 6.12 -7.37 9.04
C ALA A 5 5.33 -6.69 10.16
N GLU A 6 5.21 -7.35 11.31
CA GLU A 6 4.51 -6.85 12.50
C GLU A 6 5.28 -5.67 13.13
N GLU A 7 6.60 -5.81 13.30
CA GLU A 7 7.44 -4.73 13.85
C GLU A 7 7.45 -3.48 12.94
N VAL A 8 7.41 -3.66 11.61
CA VAL A 8 7.27 -2.55 10.68
C VAL A 8 5.92 -1.86 10.84
N GLN A 9 4.84 -2.63 11.00
CA GLN A 9 3.49 -2.09 11.17
C GLN A 9 3.39 -1.30 12.49
N ASP A 10 3.87 -1.86 13.60
CA ASP A 10 3.92 -1.17 14.90
C ASP A 10 4.73 0.13 14.81
N TYR A 11 5.86 0.12 14.09
CA TYR A 11 6.65 1.33 13.86
C TYR A 11 5.88 2.39 13.06
N ILE A 12 5.16 1.99 12.01
CA ILE A 12 4.30 2.90 11.22
C ILE A 12 3.20 3.48 12.11
N ASP A 13 2.54 2.66 12.92
CA ASP A 13 1.43 3.10 13.76
C ASP A 13 1.88 4.12 14.81
N ASN A 14 3.05 3.92 15.42
CA ASN A 14 3.67 4.91 16.31
C ASN A 14 3.95 6.25 15.60
N LEU A 15 4.45 6.21 14.36
CA LEU A 15 4.66 7.43 13.58
C LEU A 15 3.34 8.11 13.21
N VAL A 16 2.33 7.33 12.81
CA VAL A 16 0.99 7.85 12.48
C VAL A 16 0.35 8.48 13.70
N GLU A 17 0.45 7.85 14.87
CA GLU A 17 -0.09 8.38 16.11
C GLU A 17 0.54 9.72 16.46
N LYS A 18 1.86 9.81 16.37
CA LYS A 18 2.62 11.00 16.74
C LYS A 18 2.48 12.15 15.74
N TYR A 19 2.51 11.86 14.44
CA TYR A 19 2.62 12.87 13.38
C TYR A 19 1.35 13.03 12.54
N LYS A 20 0.34 12.16 12.70
CA LYS A 20 -0.97 12.24 12.04
C LYS A 20 -0.89 12.41 10.51
N TYR A 21 -0.07 11.60 9.85
CA TYR A 21 0.18 11.65 8.40
C TYR A 21 0.74 13.00 7.87
N ARG A 22 1.29 13.84 8.73
CA ARG A 22 2.02 15.06 8.31
C ARG A 22 3.42 14.67 7.84
N LYS A 23 4.02 15.48 6.96
CA LYS A 23 5.41 15.25 6.54
C LYS A 23 6.32 15.11 7.75
N LEU A 24 7.10 14.04 7.80
CA LEU A 24 8.00 13.77 8.93
C LEU A 24 9.19 14.74 8.93
N PRO A 25 9.75 15.06 10.11
CA PRO A 25 11.05 15.69 10.19
C PRO A 25 12.09 14.87 9.42
N LYS A 26 13.02 15.54 8.73
CA LYS A 26 13.97 14.91 7.80
C LYS A 26 14.66 13.66 8.37
N ALA A 27 15.25 13.78 9.57
CA ALA A 27 15.95 12.66 10.21
C ALA A 27 15.03 11.47 10.53
N VAL A 28 13.76 11.73 10.88
CA VAL A 28 12.76 10.68 11.15
C VAL A 28 12.32 10.02 9.84
N SER A 29 12.12 10.80 8.77
CA SER A 29 11.81 10.26 7.43
C SER A 29 12.93 9.39 6.90
N GLU A 30 14.19 9.82 7.02
CA GLU A 30 15.37 9.07 6.58
C GLU A 30 15.49 7.74 7.34
N GLU A 31 15.28 7.76 8.65
CA GLU A 31 15.30 6.56 9.48
C GLU A 31 14.16 5.60 9.13
N ALA A 32 12.94 6.11 8.98
CA ALA A 32 11.77 5.31 8.60
C ALA A 32 11.99 4.61 7.26
N ARG A 33 12.44 5.36 6.24
CA ARG A 33 12.77 4.82 4.92
C ARG A 33 13.84 3.74 4.99
N ARG A 34 14.89 3.95 5.79
CA ARG A 34 15.95 2.95 6.01
C ARG A 34 15.40 1.66 6.60
N ILE A 35 14.53 1.75 7.60
CA ILE A 35 13.86 0.59 8.21
C ILE A 35 13.03 -0.15 7.16
N TYR A 36 12.17 0.55 6.41
CA TYR A 36 11.34 -0.08 5.39
C TYR A 36 12.17 -0.78 4.31
N HIS A 37 13.20 -0.11 3.77
CA HIS A 37 14.09 -0.70 2.77
C HIS A 37 14.78 -1.96 3.29
N SER A 38 15.38 -1.89 4.48
CA SER A 38 16.09 -3.02 5.06
C SER A 38 15.18 -4.20 5.45
N SER A 39 13.87 -3.95 5.55
CA SER A 39 12.87 -4.92 5.98
C SER A 39 12.05 -5.50 4.83
N MET A 40 12.28 -5.08 3.58
CA MET A 40 11.52 -5.58 2.44
C MET A 40 11.52 -7.12 2.36
N PRO A 41 10.37 -7.72 1.99
CA PRO A 41 10.32 -9.13 1.64
C PRO A 41 11.29 -9.42 0.49
N ASP A 42 11.91 -10.60 0.50
CA ASP A 42 12.97 -10.94 -0.45
C ASP A 42 12.47 -11.00 -1.91
N TRP A 43 11.17 -11.19 -2.11
CA TRP A 43 10.53 -11.17 -3.43
C TRP A 43 10.36 -9.75 -4.00
N CYS A 44 10.45 -8.72 -3.17
CA CYS A 44 10.01 -7.36 -3.49
C CYS A 44 11.13 -6.55 -4.16
N SER A 45 11.13 -6.53 -5.49
CA SER A 45 12.00 -5.68 -6.31
C SER A 45 11.56 -4.22 -6.23
N MET A 46 12.51 -3.31 -5.95
CA MET A 46 12.21 -1.87 -5.87
C MET A 46 11.77 -1.28 -7.22
N ASP A 47 12.29 -1.81 -8.32
CA ASP A 47 12.07 -1.30 -9.68
C ASP A 47 10.84 -1.93 -10.36
N GLY A 48 10.09 -2.78 -9.65
CA GLY A 48 8.94 -3.50 -10.20
C GLY A 48 9.27 -4.92 -10.61
N ASP A 49 8.22 -5.68 -10.91
CA ASP A 49 8.27 -6.99 -11.53
C ASP A 49 6.93 -7.25 -12.24
N ASP A 50 6.94 -7.23 -13.58
CA ASP A 50 5.74 -7.46 -14.40
C ASP A 50 5.30 -8.93 -14.44
N LYS A 51 6.14 -9.86 -13.97
CA LYS A 51 5.84 -11.30 -13.95
C LYS A 51 5.31 -11.78 -12.60
N ALA A 52 5.48 -10.99 -11.55
CA ALA A 52 4.99 -11.33 -10.22
C ALA A 52 3.47 -11.54 -10.21
N VAL A 53 3.00 -12.55 -9.49
CA VAL A 53 1.57 -12.73 -9.21
C VAL A 53 1.39 -12.49 -7.71
N LEU A 54 0.81 -11.34 -7.36
CA LEU A 54 0.69 -10.91 -5.97
C LEU A 54 -0.63 -11.40 -5.38
N CYS A 55 -0.54 -12.13 -4.28
CA CYS A 55 -1.69 -12.61 -3.52
C CYS A 55 -1.65 -12.12 -2.07
N THR A 56 -2.84 -12.03 -1.47
CA THR A 56 -2.97 -11.85 -0.01
C THR A 56 -2.42 -13.08 0.71
N LYS A 57 -2.17 -12.94 2.02
CA LYS A 57 -1.85 -14.09 2.89
C LYS A 57 -2.96 -15.14 2.97
N SER A 58 -4.18 -14.81 2.52
CA SER A 58 -5.30 -15.75 2.38
C SER A 58 -5.37 -16.41 1.00
N GLY A 59 -4.40 -16.14 0.11
CA GLY A 59 -4.29 -16.77 -1.22
C GLY A 59 -5.07 -16.08 -2.34
N THR A 60 -5.71 -14.94 -2.10
CA THR A 60 -6.45 -14.22 -3.15
C THR A 60 -5.49 -13.42 -4.01
N ILE A 61 -5.44 -13.70 -5.31
CA ILE A 61 -4.64 -12.91 -6.26
C ILE A 61 -5.28 -11.53 -6.43
N VAL A 62 -4.52 -10.47 -6.15
CA VAL A 62 -4.96 -9.07 -6.22
C VAL A 62 -4.28 -8.29 -7.35
N ALA A 63 -3.10 -8.73 -7.80
CA ALA A 63 -2.40 -8.12 -8.92
C ALA A 63 -1.55 -9.12 -9.71
N ARG A 64 -1.40 -8.85 -11.01
CA ARG A 64 -0.49 -9.52 -11.94
C ARG A 64 0.52 -8.49 -12.43
N GLY A 65 1.68 -8.47 -11.80
CA GLY A 65 2.74 -7.51 -11.98
C GLY A 65 2.59 -6.25 -11.13
N TYR A 66 3.69 -5.53 -10.93
CA TYR A 66 3.72 -4.19 -10.35
C TYR A 66 4.85 -3.35 -10.94
N ILE A 67 4.68 -2.04 -10.90
CA ILE A 67 5.49 -1.05 -11.63
C ILE A 67 6.77 -0.71 -10.87
N ARG A 68 6.66 -0.55 -9.54
CA ARG A 68 7.76 -0.18 -8.63
C ARG A 68 7.29 -0.27 -7.18
N VAL A 69 8.22 -0.09 -6.24
CA VAL A 69 7.90 0.17 -4.84
C VAL A 69 8.07 1.66 -4.53
N VAL A 70 7.03 2.27 -3.96
CA VAL A 70 7.10 3.64 -3.41
C VAL A 70 7.32 3.56 -1.91
N VAL A 71 8.42 4.14 -1.43
CA VAL A 71 8.70 4.28 0.00
C VAL A 71 8.40 5.71 0.43
N GLY A 72 7.36 5.86 1.24
CA GLY A 72 6.96 7.13 1.84
C GLY A 72 7.43 7.25 3.30
N ASP A 73 6.99 8.32 3.94
CA ASP A 73 7.20 8.54 5.38
C ASP A 73 6.51 7.48 6.25
N TYR A 74 5.42 6.89 5.75
CA TYR A 74 4.51 6.01 6.52
C TYR A 74 4.38 4.62 5.87
N GLY A 75 5.50 4.07 5.42
CA GLY A 75 5.60 2.73 4.87
C GLY A 75 6.00 2.67 3.41
N ALA A 76 6.22 1.43 2.95
CA ALA A 76 6.50 1.08 1.57
C ALA A 76 5.26 0.44 0.93
N TYR A 77 5.07 0.67 -0.37
CA TYR A 77 3.91 0.18 -1.10
C TYR A 77 4.29 -0.23 -2.51
N VAL A 78 3.84 -1.41 -2.94
CA VAL A 78 3.90 -1.79 -4.36
C VAL A 78 2.90 -0.94 -5.14
N GLU A 79 3.38 -0.29 -6.19
CA GLU A 79 2.57 0.53 -7.10
C GLU A 79 2.19 -0.30 -8.33
N PHE A 80 0.91 -0.40 -8.66
CA PHE A 80 0.46 -1.12 -9.86
C PHE A 80 -0.68 -0.40 -10.58
N SER A 81 -0.83 -0.73 -11.86
CA SER A 81 -1.82 -0.13 -12.75
C SER A 81 -3.20 -0.79 -12.62
N ARG A 82 -4.22 -0.15 -13.20
CA ARG A 82 -5.57 -0.74 -13.34
C ARG A 82 -5.57 -2.04 -14.16
N SER A 83 -4.66 -2.19 -15.12
CA SER A 83 -4.56 -3.41 -15.96
C SER A 83 -3.83 -4.55 -15.24
N GLN A 84 -2.97 -4.23 -14.28
CA GLN A 84 -2.31 -5.23 -13.42
C GLN A 84 -3.23 -5.67 -12.26
N ALA A 85 -4.18 -4.83 -11.84
CA ALA A 85 -5.14 -5.17 -10.79
C ALA A 85 -6.11 -6.28 -11.23
N VAL A 86 -6.31 -7.31 -10.39
CA VAL A 86 -7.35 -8.31 -10.59
C VAL A 86 -8.66 -7.78 -9.99
N ARG A 87 -9.42 -7.04 -10.80
CA ARG A 87 -10.59 -6.27 -10.35
C ARG A 87 -11.69 -7.15 -9.77
N GLU A 88 -11.82 -8.37 -10.25
CA GLU A 88 -12.79 -9.36 -9.83
C GLU A 88 -12.51 -9.84 -8.39
N SER A 89 -11.26 -9.73 -7.93
CA SER A 89 -10.80 -10.15 -6.60
C SER A 89 -10.81 -9.05 -5.55
N ILE A 90 -11.05 -7.78 -5.93
CA ILE A 90 -11.06 -6.64 -5.01
C ILE A 90 -12.46 -6.06 -4.83
N CYS A 91 -12.76 -5.54 -3.64
CA CYS A 91 -14.02 -4.90 -3.32
C CYS A 91 -13.80 -3.65 -2.47
N GLY A 92 -14.78 -2.73 -2.45
CA GLY A 92 -14.71 -1.56 -1.58
C GLY A 92 -14.72 -1.97 -0.11
N LYS A 93 -13.86 -1.37 0.72
CA LYS A 93 -13.83 -1.65 2.15
C LYS A 93 -15.16 -1.23 2.79
N LYS A 94 -15.81 -2.18 3.48
CA LYS A 94 -17.06 -1.94 4.21
C LYS A 94 -16.90 -0.79 5.21
N GLY A 95 -17.84 0.15 5.22
CA GLY A 95 -17.84 1.34 6.06
C GLY A 95 -16.98 2.49 5.52
N GLN A 96 -16.31 2.32 4.38
CA GLN A 96 -15.52 3.37 3.72
C GLN A 96 -16.20 3.90 2.44
N GLU A 97 -17.47 3.53 2.20
CA GLU A 97 -18.24 3.84 0.99
C GLU A 97 -18.48 5.33 0.79
N TYR A 98 -18.51 6.11 1.87
CA TYR A 98 -18.64 7.57 1.83
C TYR A 98 -17.56 8.22 0.95
N ARG A 99 -16.39 7.60 0.78
CA ARG A 99 -15.30 8.13 -0.06
C ARG A 99 -15.66 8.31 -1.52
N TYR A 100 -16.62 7.54 -2.03
CA TYR A 100 -17.04 7.60 -3.42
C TYR A 100 -18.55 7.78 -3.60
N ARG A 101 -19.35 7.68 -2.52
CA ARG A 101 -20.80 7.90 -2.56
C ARG A 101 -21.23 9.26 -2.00
N ASP A 102 -20.48 9.85 -1.07
CA ASP A 102 -20.85 11.13 -0.47
C ASP A 102 -20.31 12.28 -1.34
N PRO A 103 -21.19 13.12 -1.92
CA PRO A 103 -20.78 14.27 -2.73
C PRO A 103 -19.88 15.26 -1.98
N ASN A 104 -19.98 15.35 -0.65
CA ASN A 104 -19.17 16.24 0.17
C ASN A 104 -17.72 15.75 0.28
N PHE A 105 -17.48 14.44 0.09
CA PHE A 105 -16.16 13.82 0.24
C PHE A 105 -15.54 13.43 -1.10
N VAL A 106 -16.33 13.04 -2.10
CA VAL A 106 -15.81 12.51 -3.37
C VAL A 106 -14.78 13.45 -4.02
N ASN A 107 -14.97 14.76 -3.90
CA ASN A 107 -14.08 15.76 -4.46
C ASN A 107 -12.84 16.07 -3.60
N SER A 108 -12.80 15.67 -2.33
CA SER A 108 -11.69 15.96 -1.40
C SER A 108 -10.86 14.72 -1.05
N VAL A 109 -11.40 13.53 -1.29
CA VAL A 109 -10.75 12.25 -0.99
C VAL A 109 -9.45 12.08 -1.76
N LYS A 110 -8.42 11.64 -1.05
CA LYS A 110 -7.07 11.39 -1.60
C LYS A 110 -6.94 10.01 -2.24
N TYR A 111 -7.74 9.04 -1.78
CA TYR A 111 -7.72 7.66 -2.26
C TYR A 111 -9.06 6.95 -1.98
N PHE A 112 -9.42 5.98 -2.80
CA PHE A 112 -10.47 5.01 -2.46
C PHE A 112 -9.87 3.82 -1.73
N TRP A 113 -10.59 3.33 -0.71
CA TRP A 113 -10.15 2.19 0.09
C TRP A 113 -10.84 0.92 -0.41
N TYR A 114 -10.05 0.02 -0.98
CA TYR A 114 -10.44 -1.33 -1.36
C TYR A 114 -9.79 -2.38 -0.45
N THR A 115 -10.31 -3.59 -0.48
CA THR A 115 -9.72 -4.79 0.12
C THR A 115 -9.92 -5.98 -0.79
N ALA A 116 -9.29 -7.11 -0.49
CA ALA A 116 -9.52 -8.36 -1.21
C ALA A 116 -10.87 -8.98 -0.83
N LYS A 117 -11.46 -9.77 -1.72
CA LYS A 117 -12.70 -10.54 -1.47
C LYS A 117 -12.39 -11.82 -0.66
N ASP A 118 -11.74 -11.64 0.48
CA ASP A 118 -11.38 -12.70 1.42
C ASP A 118 -11.41 -12.19 2.87
N ASN A 119 -10.76 -12.91 3.78
CA ASN A 119 -10.66 -12.59 5.19
C ASN A 119 -9.33 -11.91 5.60
N SER A 120 -8.47 -11.53 4.65
CA SER A 120 -7.18 -10.89 4.94
C SER A 120 -7.32 -9.44 5.41
N ASP A 121 -8.41 -8.78 4.99
CA ASP A 121 -8.66 -7.35 5.19
C ASP A 121 -7.55 -6.41 4.70
N VAL A 122 -6.72 -6.88 3.77
CA VAL A 122 -5.58 -6.11 3.22
C VAL A 122 -6.02 -4.74 2.72
N LYS A 123 -5.22 -3.72 3.01
CA LYS A 123 -5.54 -2.36 2.62
C LYS A 123 -5.02 -2.03 1.23
N ILE A 124 -5.95 -1.83 0.29
CA ILE A 124 -5.66 -1.51 -1.10
C ILE A 124 -6.10 -0.07 -1.38
N TYR A 125 -5.15 0.82 -1.63
CA TYR A 125 -5.44 2.21 -1.98
C TYR A 125 -5.57 2.36 -3.48
N PHE A 126 -6.61 3.05 -3.95
CA PHE A 126 -6.65 3.58 -5.31
C PHE A 126 -6.52 5.09 -5.28
N GLN A 127 -5.36 5.62 -5.64
CA GLN A 127 -5.01 7.02 -5.41
C GLN A 127 -5.78 7.96 -6.34
N GLN A 128 -6.40 8.99 -5.77
CA GLN A 128 -7.12 10.04 -6.50
C GLN A 128 -6.30 11.32 -6.65
N LYS A 129 -5.43 11.64 -5.68
CA LYS A 129 -4.66 12.90 -5.61
C LYS A 129 -3.24 12.67 -5.13
N LYS A 130 -2.30 13.58 -5.42
CA LYS A 130 -0.96 13.53 -4.82
C LYS A 130 -1.01 13.79 -3.30
N VAL A 131 0.00 13.32 -2.59
CA VAL A 131 0.22 13.59 -1.16
C VAL A 131 1.64 14.12 -0.93
N THR A 132 1.90 14.73 0.22
CA THR A 132 3.19 15.39 0.51
C THR A 132 4.22 14.49 1.18
N TYR A 133 3.80 13.31 1.65
CA TYR A 133 4.60 12.38 2.45
C TYR A 133 5.04 11.12 1.66
N ALA A 134 4.62 11.00 0.40
CA ALA A 134 4.97 9.91 -0.50
C ALA A 134 4.76 10.33 -1.95
N ASP A 135 5.51 9.72 -2.88
CA ASP A 135 5.44 10.01 -4.31
C ASP A 135 4.32 9.24 -5.03
N TYR A 136 3.15 9.14 -4.39
CA TYR A 136 1.99 8.48 -4.98
C TYR A 136 1.44 9.28 -6.16
N LEU A 137 1.13 8.56 -7.23
CA LEU A 137 0.54 9.05 -8.45
C LEU A 137 -0.95 8.74 -8.46
N PRO A 138 -1.80 9.71 -8.85
CA PRO A 138 -3.20 9.43 -9.15
C PRO A 138 -3.35 8.29 -10.16
N GLU A 139 -4.49 7.59 -10.07
CA GLU A 139 -4.86 6.47 -10.93
C GLU A 139 -3.99 5.21 -10.81
N ARG A 140 -3.23 5.10 -9.72
CA ARG A 140 -2.47 3.89 -9.35
C ARG A 140 -3.03 3.24 -8.11
N PHE A 141 -2.80 1.93 -8.02
CA PHE A 141 -3.07 1.16 -6.82
C PHE A 141 -1.81 1.01 -5.98
N TYR A 142 -2.01 0.94 -4.66
CA TYR A 142 -0.95 0.75 -3.68
C TYR A 142 -1.35 -0.29 -2.64
N ILE A 143 -0.47 -1.23 -2.34
CA ILE A 143 -0.63 -2.23 -1.27
C ILE A 143 0.71 -2.38 -0.54
N SER A 144 0.67 -2.60 0.78
CA SER A 144 1.88 -2.89 1.55
C SER A 144 2.49 -4.22 1.10
N PRO A 145 3.79 -4.30 0.73
CA PRO A 145 4.43 -5.57 0.40
C PRO A 145 4.47 -6.53 1.59
N PHE A 146 4.33 -6.03 2.83
CA PHE A 146 4.32 -6.83 4.05
C PHE A 146 3.00 -7.60 4.26
N GLU A 147 1.95 -7.24 3.52
CA GLU A 147 0.64 -7.91 3.53
C GLU A 147 0.46 -8.88 2.36
N LEU A 148 1.51 -9.06 1.54
CA LEU A 148 1.46 -9.81 0.28
C LEU A 148 2.48 -10.94 0.22
N GLU A 149 2.18 -11.90 -0.64
CA GLU A 149 3.06 -12.97 -1.06
C GLU A 149 3.09 -13.06 -2.59
N VAL A 150 4.14 -13.67 -3.14
CA VAL A 150 4.17 -14.04 -4.56
C VAL A 150 3.62 -15.45 -4.68
N TRP A 151 2.53 -15.59 -5.43
CA TRP A 151 1.94 -16.88 -5.78
C TRP A 151 2.97 -17.72 -6.54
N LYS A 152 3.17 -18.95 -6.08
CA LYS A 152 3.98 -19.96 -6.75
C LYS A 152 3.04 -21.08 -7.19
N GLU A 153 3.05 -21.41 -8.48
CA GLU A 153 2.31 -22.55 -9.04
C GLU A 153 2.81 -23.88 -8.47
#